data_AF-A0A2N0L5H4-F1
#
_entry.id   AF-A0A2N0L5H4-F1
#
_cell.length_a   1.000
_cell.length_b   1.000
_cell.length_c   1.000
_cell.angle_alpha   90.00
_cell.angle_beta   90.00
_cell.angle_gamma   90.00
#
_symmetry.space_group_name_H-M   'P 1'
#
loop_
_entity.id
_entity.type
_entity.pdbx_description
1 polymer ?
#
loop_
_entity_poly.entity_id
_entity_poly.type
_entity_poly.pdbx_seq_one_letter_code
_entity_poly.pdbx_strand_id
1 'polypeptide(L)'
;AQLDRLRQTQILIAPVSGEGILPTTALQEIISSIQPRVLIPVQYGDGGPERLESPDRFFSNIGVAELPPSSNRLTVNETNLPADMRINLLSRQT
;
A
#
# COMPACT_ATOMS: atom_id res chain seq x y z
N ALA A 1 5.83 -18.34 -14.33
CA ALA A 1 7.09 -18.49 -13.57
C ALA A 1 7.34 -17.32 -12.59
N GLN A 2 7.39 -16.06 -13.05
CA GLN A 2 7.68 -14.90 -12.17
C GLN A 2 6.44 -14.41 -11.41
N LEU A 3 5.29 -14.36 -12.08
CA LEU A 3 4.00 -14.01 -11.47
C LEU A 3 3.55 -15.04 -10.41
N ASP A 4 3.86 -16.32 -10.61
CA ASP A 4 3.52 -17.39 -9.66
C ASP A 4 4.23 -17.24 -8.31
N ARG A 5 5.45 -16.70 -8.31
CA ARG A 5 6.17 -16.38 -7.07
C ARG A 5 5.55 -15.16 -6.37
N LEU A 6 5.06 -14.20 -7.14
CA LEU A 6 4.39 -13.00 -6.61
C LEU A 6 3.00 -13.31 -6.04
N ARG A 7 2.34 -14.38 -6.49
CA ARG A 7 1.06 -14.83 -5.92
C ARG A 7 1.17 -15.37 -4.48
N GLN A 8 2.38 -15.61 -3.98
CA GLN A 8 2.62 -15.94 -2.57
C GLN A 8 2.91 -14.70 -1.71
N THR A 9 2.89 -13.51 -2.30
CA THR A 9 3.20 -12.26 -1.60
C THR A 9 2.07 -11.91 -0.64
N GLN A 10 2.34 -12.09 0.65
CA GLN A 10 1.39 -11.76 1.71
C GLN A 10 1.39 -10.26 2.06
N ILE A 11 2.51 -9.57 1.81
CA ILE A 11 2.72 -8.17 2.19
C ILE A 11 3.24 -7.41 0.97
N LEU A 12 2.52 -6.36 0.54
CA LEU A 12 2.93 -5.43 -0.49
C LEU A 12 3.26 -4.08 0.14
N ILE A 13 4.49 -3.60 -0.08
CA ILE A 13 4.91 -2.24 0.24
C ILE A 13 5.04 -1.51 -1.10
N ALA A 14 4.29 -0.42 -1.30
CA ALA A 14 4.25 0.26 -2.59
C ALA A 14 4.17 1.78 -2.44
N PRO A 15 4.94 2.53 -3.22
CA PRO A 15 4.80 3.98 -3.27
C PRO A 15 3.50 4.35 -3.97
N VAL A 16 2.76 5.32 -3.41
CA VAL A 16 1.42 5.71 -3.91
C VAL A 16 1.35 7.13 -4.46
N SER A 17 2.39 7.94 -4.26
CA SER A 17 2.50 9.30 -4.83
C SER A 17 3.96 9.69 -5.08
N GLY A 18 4.18 10.88 -5.65
CA GLY A 18 5.51 11.44 -5.92
C GLY A 18 6.14 10.94 -7.22
N GLU A 19 7.41 11.28 -7.42
CA GLU A 19 8.13 10.95 -8.65
C GLU A 19 8.67 9.51 -8.68
N GLY A 20 8.86 8.95 -9.87
CA GLY A 20 9.49 7.64 -10.07
C GLY A 20 8.62 6.42 -9.69
N ILE A 21 7.32 6.62 -9.47
CA ILE A 21 6.39 5.54 -9.09
C ILE A 21 5.71 4.90 -10.29
N LEU A 22 5.11 3.73 -10.07
CA LEU A 22 4.23 3.11 -11.06
C LEU A 22 2.97 3.96 -11.28
N PRO A 23 2.43 3.99 -12.51
CA PRO A 23 1.09 4.51 -12.74
C PRO A 23 0.08 3.84 -11.82
N THR A 24 -0.90 4.61 -11.31
CA THR A 24 -1.93 4.10 -10.39
C THR A 24 -2.62 2.84 -10.94
N THR A 25 -2.92 2.80 -12.24
CA THR A 25 -3.54 1.65 -12.91
C THR A 25 -2.64 0.40 -12.88
N ALA A 26 -1.34 0.56 -13.09
CA ALA A 26 -0.40 -0.56 -13.02
C ALA A 26 -0.27 -1.10 -11.58
N LEU A 27 -0.27 -0.22 -10.57
CA LEU A 27 -0.28 -0.65 -9.18
C LEU A 27 -1.60 -1.36 -8.80
N GLN A 28 -2.73 -0.89 -9.32
CA GLN A 28 -4.02 -1.59 -9.17
C GLN A 28 -3.98 -3.00 -9.76
N GLU A 29 -3.47 -3.15 -10.99
CA GLU A 29 -3.32 -4.45 -11.64
C GLU A 29 -2.44 -5.42 -10.82
N ILE A 30 -1.35 -4.91 -10.24
CA ILE A 30 -0.48 -5.69 -9.35
C ILE A 30 -1.25 -6.13 -8.10
N ILE A 31 -1.94 -5.20 -7.41
CA ILE A 31 -2.73 -5.52 -6.21
C ILE A 31 -3.78 -6.58 -6.53
N SER A 32 -4.52 -6.45 -7.64
CA SER A 32 -5.52 -7.43 -8.07
C SER A 32 -4.91 -8.78 -8.46
N SER A 33 -3.73 -8.79 -9.06
CA SER A 33 -3.06 -10.01 -9.52
C SER A 33 -2.47 -10.83 -8.39
N ILE A 34 -1.89 -10.17 -7.39
CA ILE A 34 -1.20 -10.84 -6.28
C ILE A 34 -2.08 -11.01 -5.04
N GLN A 35 -3.15 -10.21 -4.91
CA GLN A 35 -4.09 -10.22 -3.78
C GLN A 35 -3.38 -10.26 -2.42
N PRO A 36 -2.57 -9.23 -2.10
CA PRO A 36 -1.77 -9.25 -0.88
C PRO A 36 -2.71 -9.20 0.33
N ARG A 37 -2.31 -9.81 1.44
CA ARG A 37 -3.08 -9.73 2.69
C ARG A 37 -2.85 -8.42 3.42
N VAL A 38 -1.69 -7.80 3.22
CA VAL A 38 -1.32 -6.52 3.82
C VAL A 38 -0.80 -5.59 2.72
N LEU A 39 -1.38 -4.40 2.62
CA LEU A 39 -0.87 -3.30 1.79
C LEU A 39 -0.35 -2.18 2.70
N ILE A 40 0.93 -1.84 2.56
CA ILE A 40 1.57 -0.73 3.24
C ILE A 40 1.91 0.33 2.20
N PRO A 41 1.09 1.39 2.04
CA PRO A 41 1.46 2.50 1.19
C PRO A 41 2.68 3.22 1.78
N VAL A 42 3.55 3.70 0.91
CA VAL A 42 4.66 4.60 1.26
C VAL A 42 4.69 5.78 0.29
N GLN A 43 5.60 6.72 0.52
CA GLN A 43 5.81 7.86 -0.37
C GLN A 43 4.50 8.66 -0.58
N TYR A 44 3.96 9.18 0.53
CA TYR A 44 2.78 10.06 0.58
C TYR A 44 3.00 11.17 1.62
N GLY A 45 2.23 12.26 1.51
CA GLY A 45 2.34 13.41 2.40
C GLY A 45 1.75 14.68 1.80
N ASP A 46 2.06 15.82 2.41
CA ASP A 46 1.42 17.11 2.10
C ASP A 46 2.25 17.97 1.11
N GLY A 47 2.82 17.34 0.08
CA GLY A 47 3.64 18.01 -0.95
C GLY A 47 5.15 17.99 -0.69
N GLY A 48 5.86 18.99 -1.23
CA GLY A 48 7.32 19.12 -1.17
C GLY A 48 8.04 18.87 -2.50
N PRO A 49 9.39 18.82 -2.50
CA PRO A 49 10.18 18.68 -3.72
C PRO A 49 9.86 17.41 -4.52
N GLU A 50 9.47 16.35 -3.81
CA GLU A 50 9.11 15.04 -4.38
C GLU A 50 7.64 14.98 -4.87
N ARG A 51 6.89 16.08 -4.76
CA ARG A 51 5.46 16.18 -5.14
C ARG A 51 4.60 15.07 -4.52
N LEU A 52 4.78 14.84 -3.22
CA LEU A 52 3.97 13.88 -2.48
C LEU A 52 2.50 14.34 -2.44
N GLU A 53 1.59 13.38 -2.50
CA GLU A 53 0.15 13.62 -2.39
C GLU A 53 -0.40 12.87 -1.17
N SER A 54 -1.58 13.32 -0.68
CA SER A 54 -2.29 12.57 0.36
C SER A 54 -2.59 11.15 -0.13
N PRO A 55 -2.42 10.13 0.73
CA PRO A 55 -2.77 8.75 0.38
C PRO A 55 -4.26 8.61 0.03
N ASP A 56 -5.13 9.48 0.55
CA ASP A 56 -6.58 9.46 0.30
C ASP A 56 -6.92 9.42 -1.20
N ARG A 57 -6.17 10.15 -2.01
CA ARG A 57 -6.40 10.23 -3.45
C ARG A 57 -6.19 8.88 -4.13
N PHE A 58 -5.09 8.19 -3.80
CA PHE A 58 -4.82 6.86 -4.32
C PHE A 58 -5.89 5.87 -3.87
N PHE A 59 -6.28 5.91 -2.59
CA PHE A 59 -7.24 4.97 -2.03
C PHE A 59 -8.66 5.15 -2.55
N SER A 60 -9.09 6.39 -2.76
CA SER A 60 -10.34 6.70 -3.45
C SER A 60 -10.37 6.10 -4.86
N ASN A 61 -9.25 6.17 -5.59
CA ASN A 61 -9.14 5.62 -6.95
C ASN A 61 -9.23 4.09 -7.00
N ILE A 62 -8.94 3.38 -5.90
CA ILE A 62 -9.04 1.91 -5.82
C ILE A 62 -10.30 1.44 -5.07
N GLY A 63 -11.25 2.35 -4.78
CA GLY A 63 -12.52 2.01 -4.14
C GLY A 63 -12.46 1.82 -2.62
N VAL A 64 -11.42 2.34 -1.97
CA VAL A 64 -11.30 2.34 -0.50
C VAL A 64 -11.88 3.66 0.02
N ALA A 65 -13.03 3.56 0.70
CA ALA A 65 -13.80 4.71 1.15
C ALA A 65 -13.26 5.36 2.44
N GLU A 66 -12.64 4.58 3.32
CA GLU A 66 -12.13 5.06 4.60
C GLU A 66 -10.76 4.45 4.87
N LEU A 67 -9.80 5.32 5.19
CA LEU A 67 -8.46 4.86 5.57
C LEU A 67 -8.38 4.48 7.03
N PRO A 68 -7.67 3.39 7.35
CA PRO A 68 -7.41 3.04 8.73
C PRO A 68 -6.50 4.08 9.39
N PRO A 69 -6.61 4.30 10.71
CA PRO A 69 -5.74 5.20 11.43
C PRO A 69 -4.27 4.77 11.29
N SER A 70 -3.36 5.75 11.22
CA SER A 70 -1.93 5.49 11.16
C SER A 70 -1.40 4.91 12.47
N SER A 71 -0.49 3.95 12.36
CA SER A 71 0.18 3.31 13.49
C SER A 71 1.68 3.54 13.45
N ASN A 72 2.34 3.61 14.61
CA ASN A 72 3.80 3.82 14.67
C ASN A 72 4.60 2.55 14.35
N ARG A 73 3.94 1.38 14.35
CA ARG A 73 4.56 0.07 14.15
C ARG A 73 3.51 -0.94 13.73
N LEU A 74 3.84 -1.73 12.72
CA LEU A 74 3.10 -2.93 12.34
C LEU A 74 3.95 -4.16 12.65
N THR A 75 3.38 -5.13 13.38
CA THR A 75 4.00 -6.44 13.61
C THR A 75 3.18 -7.49 12.86
N VAL A 76 3.81 -8.18 11.91
CA VAL A 76 3.18 -9.26 11.14
C VAL A 76 3.89 -10.59 11.42
N ASN A 77 3.10 -11.63 11.64
CA ASN A 77 3.51 -13.02 11.74
C ASN A 77 2.43 -13.92 11.11
N GLU A 78 2.69 -15.23 11.05
CA GLU A 78 1.76 -16.16 10.43
C GLU A 78 0.41 -16.25 11.15
N THR A 79 0.37 -15.99 12.46
CA THR A 79 -0.86 -16.12 13.27
C THR A 79 -1.73 -14.87 13.27
N ASN A 80 -1.17 -13.71 12.88
CA ASN A 80 -1.88 -12.43 12.87
C ASN A 80 -2.09 -11.85 11.47
N LEU A 81 -1.72 -12.60 10.42
CA LEU A 81 -1.96 -12.23 9.04
C LEU A 81 -3.49 -12.17 8.78
N PRO A 82 -4.03 -11.07 8.25
CA PRO A 82 -5.46 -10.95 8.04
C PRO A 82 -5.96 -11.95 6.98
N ALA A 83 -7.24 -12.32 7.06
CA ALA A 83 -7.87 -13.19 6.06
C ALA A 83 -8.07 -12.45 4.72
N ASP A 84 -8.54 -11.20 4.81
CA ASP A 84 -8.74 -10.30 3.67
C ASP A 84 -7.66 -9.21 3.63
N MET A 85 -7.48 -8.59 2.46
CA MET A 85 -6.52 -7.50 2.30
C MET A 85 -6.82 -6.36 3.27
N ARG A 86 -5.82 -5.94 4.04
CA ARG A 86 -5.88 -4.76 4.91
C ARG A 86 -4.81 -3.75 4.55
N ILE A 87 -5.23 -2.50 4.45
CA ILE A 87 -4.32 -1.36 4.36
C ILE A 87 -3.77 -1.06 5.76
N ASN A 88 -2.48 -0.79 5.87
CA ASN A 88 -1.85 -0.39 7.12
C ASN A 88 -1.05 0.88 6.88
N LEU A 89 -1.54 2.00 7.42
CA LEU A 89 -0.82 3.26 7.37
C LEU A 89 0.20 3.31 8.50
N LEU A 90 1.42 3.75 8.16
CA LEU A 90 2.50 3.92 9.12
C LEU A 90 2.78 5.40 9.35
N SER A 91 2.94 5.78 10.62
CA SER A 91 3.38 7.12 11.00
C SER A 91 4.90 7.22 10.83
N ARG A 92 5.37 8.35 10.30
CA ARG A 92 6.82 8.63 10.25
C ARG A 92 7.33 8.83 11.67
N GLN A 93 8.35 8.06 12.06
CA GLN A 93 9.05 8.32 13.31
C GLN A 93 9.98 9.52 13.10
N THR A 94 9.68 10.64 13.76
CA THR A 94 10.51 11.85 13.81
C THR A 94 11.32 11.89 15.09
#